data_AF-A0A0D2LGH8-F1
#
_entry.id   AF-A0A0D2LGH8-F1
#
_cell.length_a   1.000
_cell.length_b   1.000
_cell.length_c   1.000
_cell.angle_alpha   90.00
_cell.angle_beta   90.00
_cell.angle_gamma   90.00
#
_symmetry.space_group_name_H-M   'P 1'
#
loop_
_entity.id
_entity.type
_entity.pdbx_description
1 polymer ?
#
loop_
_entity_poly.entity_id
_entity_poly.type
_entity_poly.pdbx_seq_one_letter_code
_entity_poly.pdbx_strand_id
1 'polypeptide(L)'
;MDEWLQPTRLIDCGHPKVVAAAATATEGAGDDVQKALLLYFFVRDAIKFGIPAKFDNLKASEVLSLGYGFCNPKATLFVALLRAARIPARIHMVSINMAVNAGYGMPDNVYGDHAYTEVFLDSQWVKLDSYVVDAPLFAAAQSKIKQLGWVQGYGVHSKGVNDWDGLSDSFCQYVGVRAAAEAPRGAQEAHRVAGELRHQGKAGVHRDMPQSDADFGVVQDLDDFTARVVGSPFALLRTVKFRVPFFFLSALVNRRIQAVRSGK
;
A
#
# COMPACT_ATOMS: atom_id res chain seq x y z
N MET A 1 -7.32 -3.03 20.07
CA MET A 1 -7.21 -4.06 19.02
C MET A 1 -8.51 -4.24 18.25
N ASP A 2 -9.67 -4.30 18.93
CA ASP A 2 -10.98 -4.46 18.28
C ASP A 2 -11.35 -3.35 17.29
N GLU A 3 -10.92 -2.11 17.53
CA GLU A 3 -11.06 -0.98 16.60
C GLU A 3 -10.48 -1.31 15.22
N TRP A 4 -9.30 -1.93 15.18
CA TRP A 4 -8.59 -2.29 13.95
C TRP A 4 -9.17 -3.52 13.26
N LEU A 5 -10.32 -4.02 13.71
CA LEU A 5 -11.13 -5.06 13.09
C LEU A 5 -12.48 -4.54 12.58
N GLN A 6 -12.86 -3.30 12.93
CA GLN A 6 -14.14 -2.72 12.54
C GLN A 6 -14.11 -2.19 11.10
N PRO A 7 -15.26 -2.15 10.41
CA PRO A 7 -15.38 -1.50 9.12
C PRO A 7 -15.27 0.03 9.26
N THR A 8 -14.85 0.69 8.18
CA THR A 8 -14.96 2.15 8.02
C THR A 8 -15.68 2.48 6.71
N ARG A 9 -15.79 3.76 6.35
CA ARG A 9 -16.45 4.20 5.11
C ARG A 9 -15.87 3.54 3.84
N LEU A 10 -14.54 3.47 3.76
CA LEU A 10 -13.82 2.89 2.62
C LEU A 10 -13.39 1.44 2.89
N ILE A 11 -13.06 1.11 4.14
CA ILE A 11 -12.70 -0.24 4.56
C ILE A 11 -13.99 -1.00 4.90
N ASP A 12 -14.77 -1.34 3.89
CA ASP A 12 -16.04 -2.06 4.04
C ASP A 12 -15.84 -3.57 4.22
N CYS A 13 -15.07 -3.97 5.23
CA CYS A 13 -14.64 -5.35 5.46
C CYS A 13 -15.78 -6.35 5.74
N GLY A 14 -16.97 -5.86 6.13
CA GLY A 14 -18.19 -6.66 6.28
C GLY A 14 -18.94 -6.91 4.96
N HIS A 15 -18.51 -6.31 3.84
CA HIS A 15 -19.18 -6.47 2.56
C HIS A 15 -19.06 -7.93 2.07
N PRO A 16 -20.15 -8.59 1.61
CA PRO A 16 -20.13 -10.02 1.27
C PRO A 16 -19.04 -10.45 0.29
N LYS A 17 -18.76 -9.62 -0.74
CA LYS A 17 -17.65 -9.87 -1.68
C LYS A 17 -16.27 -9.87 -1.02
N VAL A 18 -16.03 -8.96 -0.06
CA VAL A 18 -14.74 -8.85 0.64
C VAL A 18 -14.57 -10.03 1.58
N VAL A 19 -15.61 -10.38 2.34
CA VAL A 19 -15.63 -11.56 3.21
C VAL A 19 -15.37 -12.84 2.40
N ALA A 20 -16.07 -13.03 1.28
CA ALA A 20 -15.91 -14.20 0.42
C ALA A 20 -14.50 -14.26 -0.20
N ALA A 21 -13.95 -13.14 -0.66
CA ALA A 21 -12.60 -13.08 -1.20
C ALA A 21 -11.55 -13.39 -0.14
N ALA A 22 -11.68 -12.85 1.07
CA ALA A 22 -10.78 -13.12 2.17
C ALA A 22 -10.82 -14.61 2.56
N ALA A 23 -12.01 -15.19 2.73
CA ALA A 23 -12.17 -16.61 3.05
C ALA A 23 -11.59 -17.53 1.96
N THR A 24 -11.83 -17.21 0.69
CA THR A 24 -11.30 -18.00 -0.44
C THR A 24 -9.78 -17.93 -0.52
N ALA A 25 -9.21 -16.73 -0.42
CA ALA A 25 -7.77 -16.53 -0.49
C ALA A 25 -7.02 -17.20 0.67
N THR A 26 -7.63 -17.22 1.86
CA THR A 26 -7.02 -17.76 3.09
C THR A 26 -7.37 -19.23 3.37
N GLU A 27 -8.08 -19.90 2.47
CA GLU A 27 -8.42 -21.31 2.62
C GLU A 27 -7.15 -22.16 2.80
N GLY A 28 -7.13 -22.97 3.85
CA GLY A 28 -6.01 -23.85 4.20
C GLY A 28 -4.86 -23.20 4.96
N ALA A 29 -4.94 -21.90 5.30
CA ALA A 29 -3.93 -21.25 6.14
C ALA A 29 -3.98 -21.76 7.60
N GLY A 30 -2.83 -22.10 8.15
CA GLY A 30 -2.67 -22.62 9.52
C GLY A 30 -2.57 -21.53 10.60
N ASP A 31 -2.14 -20.32 10.25
CA ASP A 31 -1.98 -19.20 11.17
C ASP A 31 -2.23 -17.84 10.49
N ASP A 32 -2.22 -16.76 11.28
CA ASP A 32 -2.50 -15.41 10.78
C ASP A 32 -1.40 -14.85 9.87
N VAL A 33 -0.14 -15.31 10.02
CA VAL A 33 0.97 -14.92 9.13
C VAL A 33 0.72 -15.48 7.73
N GLN A 34 0.36 -16.77 7.64
CA GLN A 34 0.01 -17.42 6.38
C GLN A 34 -1.22 -16.77 5.73
N LYS A 35 -2.26 -16.43 6.51
CA LYS A 35 -3.40 -15.68 5.99
C LYS A 35 -2.98 -14.33 5.42
N ALA A 36 -2.20 -13.55 6.16
CA ALA A 36 -1.73 -12.24 5.71
C ALA A 36 -0.89 -12.33 4.44
N LEU A 37 -0.01 -13.32 4.32
CA LEU A 37 0.78 -13.60 3.12
C LEU A 37 -0.09 -13.92 1.90
N LEU A 38 -1.10 -14.79 2.08
CA LEU A 38 -2.01 -15.15 0.99
C LEU A 38 -2.83 -13.93 0.51
N LEU A 39 -3.29 -13.10 1.44
CA LEU A 39 -3.99 -11.85 1.12
C LEU A 39 -3.07 -10.83 0.46
N TYR A 40 -1.82 -10.73 0.92
CA TYR A 40 -0.79 -9.89 0.32
C TYR A 40 -0.56 -10.28 -1.15
N PHE A 41 -0.32 -11.57 -1.43
CA PHE A 41 -0.11 -12.04 -2.80
C PHE A 41 -1.35 -11.86 -3.67
N PHE A 42 -2.54 -12.08 -3.11
CA PHE A 42 -3.79 -11.78 -3.81
C PHE A 42 -3.87 -10.31 -4.22
N VAL A 43 -3.66 -9.37 -3.29
CA VAL A 43 -3.70 -7.94 -3.61
C VAL A 43 -2.58 -7.55 -4.57
N ARG A 44 -1.35 -8.02 -4.36
CA ARG A 44 -0.20 -7.71 -5.23
C ARG A 44 -0.42 -8.18 -6.67
N ASP A 45 -0.85 -9.43 -6.86
CA ASP A 45 -0.79 -10.07 -8.18
C ASP A 45 -2.13 -10.10 -8.92
N ALA A 46 -3.26 -10.17 -8.20
CA ALA A 46 -4.60 -10.21 -8.79
C ALA A 46 -5.21 -8.81 -8.99
N ILE A 47 -4.79 -7.82 -8.20
CA ILE A 47 -5.26 -6.42 -8.32
C ILE A 47 -4.15 -5.60 -8.98
N LYS A 48 -4.32 -5.24 -10.26
CA LYS A 48 -3.26 -4.57 -11.04
C LYS A 48 -2.97 -3.16 -10.56
N PHE A 49 -1.73 -2.70 -10.74
CA PHE A 49 -1.43 -1.30 -10.53
C PHE A 49 -2.08 -0.43 -11.61
N GLY A 50 -2.79 0.62 -11.21
CA GLY A 50 -3.43 1.54 -12.15
C GLY A 50 -4.27 2.60 -11.45
N ILE A 51 -4.64 3.66 -12.16
CA ILE A 51 -5.32 4.81 -11.56
C ILE A 51 -6.80 4.78 -11.97
N PRO A 52 -7.71 4.48 -11.02
CA PRO A 52 -9.13 4.43 -11.30
C PRO A 52 -9.73 5.84 -11.40
N ALA A 53 -10.84 5.98 -12.13
CA ALA A 53 -11.51 7.26 -12.32
C ALA A 53 -12.04 7.91 -11.03
N LYS A 54 -12.32 7.10 -9.99
CA LYS A 54 -12.74 7.59 -8.67
C LYS A 54 -11.56 7.91 -7.73
N PHE A 55 -10.34 7.74 -8.21
CA PHE A 55 -9.11 7.97 -7.45
C PHE A 55 -9.16 7.31 -6.06
N ASP A 56 -9.02 8.09 -4.98
CA ASP A 56 -9.02 7.62 -3.59
C ASP A 56 -10.40 7.24 -3.04
N ASN A 57 -11.49 7.68 -3.68
CA ASN A 57 -12.84 7.53 -3.14
C ASN A 57 -13.48 6.18 -3.51
N LEU A 58 -12.73 5.09 -3.34
CA LEU A 58 -13.15 3.72 -3.61
C LEU A 58 -13.23 2.89 -2.34
N LYS A 59 -14.37 2.24 -2.14
CA LYS A 59 -14.51 1.19 -1.12
C LYS A 59 -13.72 -0.04 -1.52
N ALA A 60 -13.28 -0.84 -0.54
CA ALA A 60 -12.58 -2.10 -0.81
C ALA A 60 -13.39 -3.02 -1.74
N SER A 61 -14.70 -3.13 -1.55
CA SER A 61 -15.58 -3.91 -2.44
C SER A 61 -15.61 -3.42 -3.89
N GLU A 62 -15.43 -2.11 -4.13
CA GLU A 62 -15.32 -1.51 -5.46
C GLU A 62 -13.94 -1.80 -6.08
N VAL A 63 -12.86 -1.63 -5.32
CA VAL A 63 -11.49 -1.97 -5.78
C VAL A 63 -11.41 -3.44 -6.17
N LEU A 64 -11.97 -4.33 -5.35
CA LEU A 64 -12.05 -5.75 -5.62
C LEU A 64 -12.82 -6.06 -6.91
N SER A 65 -13.91 -5.33 -7.18
CA SER A 65 -14.71 -5.51 -8.40
C SER A 65 -14.02 -4.92 -9.64
N LEU A 66 -13.25 -3.84 -9.50
CA LEU A 66 -12.49 -3.20 -10.57
C LEU A 66 -11.27 -4.02 -10.98
N GLY A 67 -10.59 -4.66 -10.03
CA GLY A 67 -9.40 -5.48 -10.27
C GLY A 67 -8.12 -4.67 -10.50
N TYR A 68 -8.12 -3.36 -10.24
CA TYR A 68 -6.93 -2.52 -10.27
C TYR A 68 -7.05 -1.30 -9.34
N GLY A 69 -5.91 -0.74 -8.95
CA GLY A 69 -5.80 0.44 -8.10
C GLY A 69 -4.33 0.87 -7.91
N PHE A 70 -4.11 2.02 -7.28
CA PHE A 70 -2.79 2.49 -6.88
C PHE A 70 -2.64 2.37 -5.35
N CYS A 71 -1.69 3.07 -4.73
CA CYS A 71 -1.35 2.90 -3.32
C CYS A 71 -2.57 2.96 -2.38
N ASN A 72 -3.36 4.02 -2.44
CA ASN A 72 -4.47 4.25 -1.51
C ASN A 72 -5.62 3.23 -1.70
N PRO A 73 -6.22 3.04 -2.89
CA PRO A 73 -7.25 2.01 -3.08
C PRO A 73 -6.77 0.59 -2.78
N LYS A 74 -5.52 0.26 -3.10
CA LYS A 74 -4.97 -1.07 -2.78
C LYS A 74 -4.75 -1.26 -1.29
N ALA A 75 -4.31 -0.22 -0.56
CA ALA A 75 -4.23 -0.23 0.89
C ALA A 75 -5.62 -0.45 1.52
N THR A 76 -6.64 0.27 1.04
CA THR A 76 -8.04 0.09 1.45
C THR A 76 -8.51 -1.35 1.28
N LEU A 77 -8.26 -1.96 0.11
CA LEU A 77 -8.62 -3.36 -0.13
C LEU A 77 -7.84 -4.33 0.75
N PHE A 78 -6.52 -4.14 0.89
CA PHE A 78 -5.69 -5.03 1.68
C PHE A 78 -6.10 -5.05 3.14
N VAL A 79 -6.31 -3.87 3.75
CA VAL A 79 -6.79 -3.76 5.13
C VAL A 79 -8.19 -4.35 5.28
N ALA A 80 -9.10 -4.15 4.32
CA ALA A 80 -10.43 -4.73 4.40
C ALA A 80 -10.41 -6.26 4.37
N LEU A 81 -9.55 -6.86 3.55
CA LEU A 81 -9.36 -8.30 3.48
C LEU A 81 -8.76 -8.86 4.78
N LEU A 82 -7.74 -8.18 5.33
CA LEU A 82 -7.12 -8.55 6.61
C LEU A 82 -8.14 -8.52 7.76
N ARG A 83 -8.92 -7.43 7.86
CA ARG A 83 -9.97 -7.30 8.88
C ARG A 83 -11.08 -8.34 8.73
N ALA A 84 -11.47 -8.67 7.49
CA ALA A 84 -12.40 -9.76 7.21
C ALA A 84 -11.86 -11.14 7.63
N ALA A 85 -10.53 -11.34 7.54
CA ALA A 85 -9.83 -12.51 8.05
C ALA A 85 -9.52 -12.45 9.55
N ARG A 86 -10.06 -11.46 10.28
CA ARG A 86 -9.87 -11.21 11.71
C ARG A 86 -8.44 -10.83 12.11
N ILE A 87 -7.66 -10.27 11.18
CA ILE A 87 -6.31 -9.76 11.42
C ILE A 87 -6.38 -8.23 11.60
N PRO A 88 -5.96 -7.69 12.75
CA PRO A 88 -5.94 -6.25 12.99
C PRO A 88 -4.99 -5.55 12.01
N ALA A 89 -5.50 -4.54 11.30
CA ALA A 89 -4.73 -3.80 10.31
C ALA A 89 -5.18 -2.34 10.21
N ARG A 90 -4.25 -1.44 9.85
CA ARG A 90 -4.51 0.00 9.70
C ARG A 90 -3.72 0.61 8.55
N ILE A 91 -4.18 1.77 8.09
CA ILE A 91 -3.55 2.56 7.02
C ILE A 91 -2.84 3.75 7.66
N HIS A 92 -1.68 4.10 7.13
CA HIS A 92 -0.98 5.34 7.42
C HIS A 92 -0.79 6.14 6.14
N MET A 93 -1.13 7.41 6.19
CA MET A 93 -0.86 8.35 5.10
C MET A 93 0.47 9.05 5.33
N VAL A 94 1.29 9.11 4.30
CA VAL A 94 2.55 9.83 4.27
C VAL A 94 2.66 10.63 2.98
N SER A 95 3.46 11.68 3.02
CA SER A 95 3.82 12.42 1.81
C SER A 95 5.10 11.85 1.22
N ILE A 96 5.11 11.50 -0.06
CA ILE A 96 6.29 10.99 -0.76
C ILE A 96 6.55 11.80 -2.02
N ASN A 97 7.79 11.79 -2.49
CA ASN A 97 8.16 12.42 -3.74
C ASN A 97 7.57 11.65 -4.94
N MET A 98 6.80 12.33 -5.78
CA MET A 98 6.13 11.77 -6.95
C MET A 98 7.08 11.40 -8.09
N ALA A 99 8.39 11.65 -7.97
CA ALA A 99 9.39 11.07 -8.88
C ALA A 99 9.36 9.53 -8.86
N VAL A 100 8.77 8.89 -7.84
CA VAL A 100 8.43 7.46 -7.90
C VAL A 100 7.63 7.09 -9.15
N ASN A 101 6.89 8.05 -9.72
CA ASN A 101 6.13 7.94 -10.96
C ASN A 101 6.76 8.71 -12.15
N ALA A 102 8.05 9.08 -12.09
CA ALA A 102 8.72 9.84 -13.15
C ALA A 102 8.66 9.17 -14.53
N GLY A 103 8.71 7.83 -14.56
CA GLY A 103 8.52 7.03 -15.77
C GLY A 103 7.13 7.15 -16.42
N TYR A 104 6.16 7.73 -15.72
CA TYR A 104 4.81 8.05 -16.19
C TYR A 104 4.60 9.57 -16.39
N GLY A 105 5.67 10.36 -16.36
CA GLY A 105 5.63 11.81 -16.60
C GLY A 105 5.40 12.67 -15.36
N MET A 106 5.46 12.11 -14.15
CA MET A 106 5.41 12.91 -12.92
C MET A 106 6.74 13.63 -12.66
N PRO A 107 6.73 14.89 -12.25
CA PRO A 107 7.94 15.63 -11.95
C PRO A 107 8.54 15.22 -10.59
N ASP A 108 9.82 15.53 -10.39
CA ASP A 108 10.61 15.15 -9.21
C ASP A 108 10.58 16.16 -8.05
N ASN A 109 9.84 17.25 -8.24
CA ASN A 109 9.64 18.32 -7.26
C ASN A 109 8.21 18.34 -6.67
N VAL A 110 7.37 17.37 -7.02
CA VAL A 110 6.00 17.25 -6.50
C VAL A 110 5.98 16.18 -5.41
N TYR A 111 5.29 16.50 -4.32
CA TYR A 111 4.99 15.55 -3.26
C TYR A 111 3.50 15.26 -3.27
N GLY A 112 3.15 14.01 -3.05
CA GLY A 112 1.76 13.54 -3.05
C GLY A 112 1.51 12.55 -1.93
N ASP A 113 0.24 12.33 -1.65
CA ASP A 113 -0.21 11.42 -0.61
C ASP A 113 0.02 9.97 -1.01
N HIS A 114 0.42 9.17 -0.02
CA HIS A 114 0.70 7.76 -0.20
C HIS A 114 0.33 6.97 1.05
N ALA A 115 -0.39 5.88 0.85
CA ALA A 115 -0.74 4.95 1.90
C ALA A 115 0.30 3.82 2.01
N TYR A 116 0.73 3.53 3.24
CA TYR A 116 1.24 2.21 3.62
C TYR A 116 0.31 1.58 4.67
N THR A 117 0.41 0.27 4.85
CA THR A 117 -0.38 -0.45 5.84
C THR A 117 0.48 -0.95 6.99
N GLU A 118 -0.12 -1.05 8.16
CA GLU A 118 0.40 -1.81 9.27
C GLU A 118 -0.51 -3.01 9.56
N VAL A 119 0.10 -4.17 9.75
CA VAL A 119 -0.58 -5.44 10.02
C VAL A 119 -0.05 -5.98 11.34
N PHE A 120 -0.95 -6.33 12.25
CA PHE A 120 -0.54 -6.90 13.54
C PHE A 120 -0.38 -8.41 13.43
N LEU A 121 0.86 -8.88 13.45
CA LEU A 121 1.25 -10.29 13.32
C LEU A 121 2.27 -10.60 14.41
N ASP A 122 2.20 -11.79 15.01
CA ASP A 122 3.15 -12.25 16.03
C ASP A 122 3.44 -11.19 17.13
N SER A 123 2.38 -10.56 17.64
CA SER A 123 2.43 -9.52 18.68
C SER A 123 3.15 -8.22 18.29
N GLN A 124 3.36 -7.97 17.00
CA GLN A 124 4.06 -6.78 16.48
C GLN A 124 3.36 -6.18 15.26
N TRP A 125 3.55 -4.87 15.05
CA TRP A 125 3.05 -4.18 13.86
C TRP A 125 4.12 -4.22 12.77
N VAL A 126 3.78 -4.85 11.64
CA VAL A 126 4.63 -4.94 10.45
C VAL A 126 4.14 -3.94 9.41
N LYS A 127 5.03 -3.11 8.87
CA LYS A 127 4.71 -2.03 7.93
C LYS A 127 5.01 -2.43 6.50
N LEU A 128 4.10 -2.14 5.58
CA LEU A 128 4.34 -2.44 4.17
C LEU A 128 3.51 -1.59 3.20
N ASP A 129 4.11 -1.33 2.04
CA ASP A 129 3.44 -0.91 0.81
C ASP A 129 3.87 -1.78 -0.40
N SER A 130 4.67 -2.83 -0.17
CA SER A 130 5.27 -3.61 -1.24
C SER A 130 4.25 -4.36 -2.13
N TYR A 131 2.98 -4.43 -1.74
CA TYR A 131 1.88 -4.97 -2.53
C TYR A 131 1.36 -4.00 -3.61
N VAL A 132 1.78 -2.73 -3.62
CA VAL A 132 1.21 -1.67 -4.47
C VAL A 132 1.45 -1.95 -5.96
N VAL A 133 2.59 -2.51 -6.31
CA VAL A 133 2.95 -2.83 -7.71
C VAL A 133 2.93 -4.34 -7.89
N ASP A 134 2.35 -4.84 -8.97
CA ASP A 134 2.38 -6.27 -9.26
C ASP A 134 3.79 -6.75 -9.67
N ALA A 135 4.13 -8.01 -9.38
CA ALA A 135 5.49 -8.52 -9.52
C ALA A 135 6.12 -8.34 -10.92
N PRO A 136 5.38 -8.57 -12.04
CA PRO A 136 5.91 -8.32 -13.38
C PRO A 136 6.27 -6.84 -13.59
N LEU A 137 5.39 -5.92 -13.19
CA LEU A 137 5.64 -4.49 -13.32
C LEU A 137 6.81 -4.06 -12.43
N PHE A 138 6.88 -4.55 -11.20
CA PHE A 138 7.98 -4.25 -10.28
C PHE A 138 9.33 -4.67 -10.86
N ALA A 139 9.44 -5.90 -11.38
CA ALA A 139 10.68 -6.40 -11.97
C ALA A 139 11.11 -5.59 -13.21
N ALA A 140 10.17 -5.25 -14.09
CA ALA A 140 10.43 -4.42 -15.26
C ALA A 140 10.86 -3.00 -14.86
N ALA A 141 10.19 -2.39 -13.87
CA ALA A 141 10.50 -1.07 -13.35
C ALA A 141 11.90 -1.04 -12.72
N GLN A 142 12.24 -2.00 -11.85
CA GLN A 142 13.58 -2.13 -11.24
C GLN A 142 14.68 -2.24 -12.30
N SER A 143 14.48 -3.07 -13.32
CA SER A 143 15.43 -3.20 -14.43
C SER A 143 15.60 -1.88 -15.18
N LYS A 144 14.49 -1.20 -15.47
CA LYS A 144 14.49 0.05 -16.22
C LYS A 144 15.17 1.19 -15.46
N ILE A 145 14.85 1.40 -14.19
CA ILE A 145 15.48 2.46 -13.39
C ILE A 145 16.97 2.19 -13.18
N LYS A 146 17.39 0.92 -13.03
CA LYS A 146 18.80 0.54 -12.97
C LYS A 146 19.54 0.90 -14.26
N GLN A 147 18.95 0.61 -15.42
CA GLN A 147 19.54 0.98 -16.73
C GLN A 147 19.68 2.50 -16.90
N LEU A 148 18.72 3.26 -16.40
CA LEU A 148 18.70 4.72 -16.49
C LEU A 148 19.54 5.42 -15.40
N GLY A 149 20.03 4.68 -14.40
CA GLY A 149 20.69 5.27 -13.22
C GLY A 149 19.73 6.07 -12.34
N TRP A 150 18.42 5.80 -12.39
CA TRP A 150 17.40 6.50 -11.61
C TRP A 150 17.24 5.89 -10.22
N VAL A 151 17.03 6.74 -9.22
CA VAL A 151 16.76 6.32 -7.83
C VAL A 151 15.34 5.77 -7.68
N GLN A 152 14.39 6.30 -8.45
CA GLN A 152 12.98 5.90 -8.43
C GLN A 152 12.31 6.24 -9.78
N GLY A 153 11.20 5.57 -10.08
CA GLY A 153 10.47 5.74 -11.33
C GLY A 153 9.60 4.52 -11.63
N TYR A 154 8.62 4.68 -12.53
CA TYR A 154 7.70 3.61 -12.93
C TYR A 154 6.98 2.94 -11.74
N GLY A 155 6.64 3.73 -10.73
CA GLY A 155 5.93 3.30 -9.54
C GLY A 155 6.80 2.57 -8.52
N VAL A 156 8.14 2.58 -8.62
CA VAL A 156 9.02 1.89 -7.66
C VAL A 156 10.27 2.70 -7.31
N HIS A 157 10.82 2.44 -6.13
CA HIS A 157 12.12 2.93 -5.71
C HIS A 157 13.20 1.85 -5.93
N SER A 158 14.42 2.24 -6.27
CA SER A 158 15.58 1.35 -6.56
C SER A 158 15.97 0.40 -5.42
N LYS A 159 15.70 0.81 -4.17
CA LYS A 159 15.87 -0.02 -2.95
C LYS A 159 14.59 -0.75 -2.52
N GLY A 160 13.53 -0.64 -3.31
CA GLY A 160 12.24 -1.25 -3.02
C GLY A 160 12.32 -2.78 -3.06
N VAL A 161 11.37 -3.42 -2.38
CA VAL A 161 11.14 -4.87 -2.39
C VAL A 161 9.68 -5.14 -2.75
N ASN A 162 9.41 -6.29 -3.31
CA ASN A 162 8.07 -6.71 -3.75
C ASN A 162 7.76 -8.15 -3.33
N ASP A 163 8.56 -8.73 -2.44
CA ASP A 163 8.29 -10.02 -1.82
C ASP A 163 8.30 -9.81 -0.31
N TRP A 164 7.16 -10.06 0.32
CA TRP A 164 6.99 -9.92 1.75
C TRP A 164 7.03 -11.30 2.40
N ASP A 165 7.71 -11.40 3.53
CA ASP A 165 7.90 -12.62 4.33
C ASP A 165 6.84 -12.79 5.43
N GLY A 166 5.97 -11.79 5.63
CA GLY A 166 4.95 -11.80 6.68
C GLY A 166 5.45 -11.33 8.05
N LEU A 167 6.73 -11.00 8.18
CA LEU A 167 7.40 -10.73 9.46
C LEU A 167 8.14 -9.39 9.47
N SER A 168 8.72 -9.01 8.33
CA SER A 168 9.58 -7.84 8.20
C SER A 168 8.86 -6.70 7.48
N ASP A 169 9.26 -5.47 7.78
CA ASP A 169 8.81 -4.30 7.03
C ASP A 169 9.18 -4.43 5.54
N SER A 170 8.27 -4.05 4.64
CA SER A 170 8.40 -4.31 3.21
C SER A 170 7.85 -3.18 2.35
N PHE A 171 8.74 -2.44 1.69
CA PHE A 171 8.35 -1.25 0.92
C PHE A 171 8.84 -1.28 -0.53
N CYS A 172 8.00 -0.87 -1.48
CA CYS A 172 8.35 -0.65 -2.89
C CYS A 172 8.32 0.82 -3.32
N GLN A 173 7.52 1.68 -2.68
CA GLN A 173 7.42 3.12 -3.00
C GLN A 173 7.95 3.99 -1.87
N TYR A 174 7.52 3.74 -0.63
CA TYR A 174 7.92 4.48 0.56
C TYR A 174 9.19 3.91 1.21
N VAL A 175 10.37 4.36 0.77
CA VAL A 175 11.66 3.89 1.35
C VAL A 175 12.15 4.79 2.50
N GLY A 176 11.27 5.64 3.03
CA GLY A 176 11.58 6.73 3.97
C GLY A 176 12.05 6.35 5.39
N VAL A 177 12.14 5.07 5.76
CA VAL A 177 12.46 4.66 7.15
C VAL A 177 13.65 3.68 7.27
N ARG A 178 14.23 3.20 6.16
CA ARG A 178 15.41 2.30 6.26
C ARG A 178 16.72 2.99 6.69
N ALA A 179 16.73 4.32 6.87
CA ALA A 179 17.95 5.10 7.14
C ALA A 179 18.10 5.59 8.59
N ALA A 180 17.07 5.51 9.44
CA ALA A 180 17.18 5.85 10.85
C ALA A 180 17.29 4.56 11.68
N ALA A 181 18.50 3.98 11.69
CA ALA A 181 18.87 3.06 12.74
C ALA A 181 18.58 3.71 14.11
N GLU A 182 17.94 2.98 15.01
CA GLU A 182 17.68 3.41 16.37
C GLU A 182 18.98 3.90 17.03
N ALA A 183 19.08 5.19 17.30
CA ALA A 183 20.11 5.70 18.20
C ALA A 183 19.72 5.32 19.65
N PRO A 184 20.62 4.73 20.45
CA PRO A 184 20.28 4.32 21.80
C PRO A 184 19.97 5.55 22.66
N ARG A 185 18.78 5.55 23.27
CA ARG A 185 18.33 6.57 24.20
C ARG A 185 19.16 6.49 25.48
N GLY A 186 20.08 7.44 25.68
CA GLY A 186 20.77 7.60 26.96
C GLY A 186 21.87 8.66 26.92
N ALA A 187 21.84 9.55 27.91
CA ALA A 187 22.80 10.61 28.20
C ALA A 187 22.76 11.85 27.31
N GLN A 188 22.00 12.87 27.74
CA GLN A 188 22.60 14.10 28.30
C GLN A 188 21.50 15.00 28.88
N GLU A 189 21.32 14.91 30.20
CA GLU A 189 20.74 15.98 31.01
C GLU A 189 21.86 16.79 31.68
N ALA A 190 21.48 18.00 32.08
CA ALA A 190 22.16 18.91 33.02
C ALA A 190 23.18 19.90 32.43
N HIS A 191 22.72 21.13 32.18
CA HIS A 191 22.89 22.19 33.20
C HIS A 191 21.96 23.39 32.93
N ARG A 192 21.12 23.71 33.92
CA ARG A 192 20.40 24.99 34.05
C ARG A 192 21.34 26.03 34.67
N VAL A 193 21.37 27.24 34.12
CA VAL A 193 21.44 28.49 34.92
C VAL A 193 20.50 29.51 34.26
N ALA A 194 19.70 30.15 35.10
CA ALA A 194 18.61 31.07 34.77
C ALA A 194 19.13 32.46 34.32
N GLY A 195 18.36 33.12 33.45
CA GLY A 195 18.53 34.54 33.10
C GLY A 195 17.63 34.92 31.93
N GLU A 196 16.78 35.91 32.14
CA GLU A 196 15.73 36.42 31.26
C GLU A 196 16.23 36.79 29.84
N LEU A 197 15.42 36.51 28.80
CA LEU A 197 14.94 37.49 27.81
C LEU A 197 14.22 36.81 26.62
N ARG A 198 12.96 37.23 26.47
CA ARG A 198 12.04 37.28 25.32
C ARG A 198 12.36 36.57 23.98
N HIS A 199 11.28 35.94 23.51
CA HIS A 199 10.77 35.79 22.13
C HIS A 199 11.06 34.51 21.31
N GLN A 200 9.95 33.77 21.13
CA GLN A 200 9.41 33.12 19.91
C GLN A 200 9.95 31.74 19.49
N GLY A 201 8.99 30.81 19.34
CA GLY A 201 9.15 29.52 18.66
C GLY A 201 8.91 28.30 19.56
N LYS A 202 7.64 27.94 19.82
CA LYS A 202 7.31 26.65 20.45
C LYS A 202 7.69 25.51 19.50
N ALA A 203 8.65 24.68 19.92
CA ALA A 203 8.81 23.32 19.44
C ALA A 203 7.53 22.53 19.79
N GLY A 204 6.80 22.12 18.76
CA GLY A 204 5.62 21.26 18.87
C GLY A 204 5.97 19.86 18.43
N VAL A 205 5.97 18.94 19.38
CA VAL A 205 5.98 17.48 19.16
C VAL A 205 4.80 17.11 18.26
N HIS A 206 5.06 16.63 17.03
CA HIS A 206 4.03 15.90 16.29
C HIS A 206 4.19 14.42 16.57
N ARG A 207 3.25 13.91 17.38
CA ARG A 207 2.98 12.49 17.55
C ARG A 207 2.38 11.99 16.23
N ASP A 208 2.93 10.92 15.67
CA ASP A 208 2.21 10.13 14.66
C ASP A 208 1.02 9.46 15.36
N MET A 209 -0.08 10.21 15.43
CA MET A 209 -1.37 9.70 15.89
C MET A 209 -1.93 8.81 14.77
N PRO A 210 -2.55 7.67 15.09
CA PRO A 210 -3.34 6.95 14.11
C PRO A 210 -4.39 7.91 13.54
N GLN A 211 -4.38 8.10 12.23
CA GLN A 211 -5.35 8.96 11.57
C GLN A 211 -6.75 8.34 11.70
N SER A 212 -7.73 9.22 11.91
CA SER A 212 -9.15 8.86 11.93
C SER A 212 -9.75 9.17 10.56
N ASP A 213 -10.92 8.62 10.24
CA ASP A 213 -11.60 8.80 8.94
C ASP A 213 -11.78 10.28 8.50
N ALA A 214 -11.57 11.26 9.40
CA ALA A 214 -11.60 12.69 9.14
C ALA A 214 -10.40 13.22 8.32
N ASP A 215 -9.34 12.43 8.13
CA ASP A 215 -8.11 12.86 7.46
C ASP A 215 -8.14 12.69 5.93
N PHE A 216 -9.20 12.09 5.37
CA PHE A 216 -9.42 12.03 3.93
C PHE A 216 -10.05 13.33 3.43
N GLY A 217 -9.19 14.32 3.12
CA GLY A 217 -9.59 15.52 2.40
C GLY A 217 -10.24 15.19 1.04
N VAL A 218 -11.26 15.95 0.66
CA VAL A 218 -11.85 15.87 -0.69
C VAL A 218 -10.85 16.53 -1.65
N VAL A 219 -10.19 15.73 -2.48
CA VAL A 219 -9.36 16.23 -3.59
C VAL A 219 -10.30 16.78 -4.68
N GLN A 220 -10.26 18.09 -4.91
CA GLN A 220 -11.24 18.81 -5.72
C GLN A 220 -10.86 18.97 -7.20
N ASP A 221 -9.66 18.55 -7.63
CA ASP A 221 -9.24 18.77 -9.02
C ASP A 221 -8.52 17.55 -9.61
N LEU A 222 -9.32 16.70 -10.27
CA LEU A 222 -8.93 15.43 -10.91
C LEU A 222 -8.71 15.60 -12.44
N ASP A 223 -8.99 16.79 -12.96
CA ASP A 223 -9.22 17.01 -14.38
C ASP A 223 -7.90 17.23 -15.16
N ASP A 224 -6.86 17.81 -14.54
CA ASP A 224 -5.52 17.92 -15.17
C ASP A 224 -4.73 16.58 -15.16
N PHE A 225 -5.05 15.68 -14.22
CA PHE A 225 -4.40 14.37 -14.09
C PHE A 225 -4.93 13.36 -15.13
N THR A 226 -6.25 13.30 -15.28
CA THR A 226 -6.92 12.36 -16.20
C THR A 226 -6.60 12.67 -17.67
N ALA A 227 -6.40 13.95 -18.01
CA ALA A 227 -6.04 14.40 -19.35
C ALA A 227 -4.64 13.93 -19.83
N ARG A 228 -3.69 13.68 -18.91
CA ARG A 228 -2.30 13.34 -19.26
C ARG A 228 -1.96 11.86 -19.16
N VAL A 229 -2.74 11.06 -18.42
CA VAL A 229 -2.48 9.62 -18.21
C VAL A 229 -3.34 8.72 -19.12
N VAL A 230 -4.51 9.20 -19.58
CA VAL A 230 -5.43 8.41 -20.44
C VAL A 230 -5.14 8.58 -21.95
N GLY A 231 -4.10 9.33 -22.33
CA GLY A 231 -3.75 9.64 -23.72
C GLY A 231 -2.78 8.68 -24.43
N SER A 232 -2.73 7.39 -24.09
CA SER A 232 -1.86 6.41 -24.77
C SER A 232 -2.66 5.54 -25.77
N PRO A 233 -2.16 5.29 -27.00
CA PRO A 233 -2.88 4.62 -28.10
C PRO A 233 -3.35 3.18 -27.84
N PHE A 234 -3.13 2.63 -26.65
CA PHE A 234 -3.66 1.33 -26.22
C PHE A 234 -5.14 1.35 -25.79
N ALA A 235 -5.79 2.52 -25.71
CA ALA A 235 -7.20 2.65 -25.32
C ALA A 235 -8.22 2.12 -26.35
N LEU A 236 -7.80 1.79 -27.58
CA LEU A 236 -8.68 1.44 -28.71
C LEU A 236 -9.07 -0.04 -28.84
N LEU A 237 -8.70 -0.93 -27.90
CA LEU A 237 -9.06 -2.36 -27.97
C LEU A 237 -10.25 -2.78 -27.08
N ARG A 238 -11.00 -1.83 -26.50
CA ARG A 238 -12.16 -2.13 -25.63
C ARG A 238 -13.47 -2.31 -26.42
N THR A 239 -13.55 -3.30 -27.30
CA THR A 239 -14.84 -3.81 -27.82
C THR A 239 -14.80 -5.32 -28.10
N VAL A 240 -14.50 -6.14 -27.10
CA VAL A 240 -15.00 -7.52 -27.08
C VAL A 240 -15.47 -7.87 -25.68
N LYS A 241 -16.79 -8.05 -25.52
CA LYS A 241 -17.43 -8.58 -24.32
C LYS A 241 -16.88 -9.98 -24.05
N PHE A 242 -16.02 -10.12 -23.03
CA PHE A 242 -15.70 -11.43 -22.47
C PHE A 242 -16.28 -11.56 -21.06
N ARG A 243 -17.37 -12.33 -20.98
CA ARG A 243 -17.82 -13.01 -19.78
C ARG A 243 -16.82 -14.13 -19.55
N VAL A 244 -15.97 -14.03 -18.53
CA VAL A 244 -15.10 -15.16 -18.11
C VAL A 244 -15.55 -15.59 -16.71
N PRO A 245 -15.88 -16.87 -16.49
CA PRO A 245 -16.16 -17.41 -15.18
C PRO A 245 -14.91 -17.37 -14.29
N PHE A 246 -15.12 -17.34 -12.98
CA PHE A 246 -14.18 -17.08 -11.88
C PHE A 246 -12.99 -18.05 -11.74
N PHE A 247 -12.68 -18.86 -12.76
CA PHE A 247 -11.57 -19.82 -12.76
C PHE A 247 -10.60 -19.47 -13.87
N PHE A 248 -9.59 -18.64 -13.57
CA PHE A 248 -8.24 -18.66 -14.18
C PHE A 248 -7.41 -17.56 -13.51
N LEU A 249 -7.14 -17.73 -12.21
CA LEU A 249 -6.01 -17.04 -11.58
C LEU A 249 -4.73 -17.69 -12.13
N SER A 250 -3.84 -16.86 -12.67
CA SER A 250 -2.52 -17.21 -13.22
C SER A 250 -1.83 -18.36 -12.46
N ALA A 251 -1.33 -19.36 -13.19
CA ALA A 251 -0.62 -20.52 -12.65
C ALA A 251 0.58 -20.16 -11.76
N LEU A 252 1.14 -18.94 -11.87
CA LEU A 252 2.20 -18.45 -11.00
C LEU A 252 1.69 -18.07 -9.60
N VAL A 253 0.52 -17.44 -9.54
CA VAL A 253 -0.16 -17.06 -8.28
C VAL A 253 -0.57 -18.33 -7.53
N ASN A 254 -1.14 -19.31 -8.25
CA ASN A 254 -1.46 -20.62 -7.67
C ASN A 254 -0.24 -21.38 -7.18
N ARG A 255 0.92 -21.33 -7.87
CA ARG A 255 2.15 -21.99 -7.39
C ARG A 255 2.71 -21.39 -6.11
N ARG A 256 2.70 -20.07 -5.97
CA ARG A 256 3.17 -19.40 -4.73
C ARG A 256 2.16 -19.55 -3.58
N ILE A 257 0.86 -19.48 -3.87
CA ILE A 257 -0.20 -19.82 -2.90
C ILE A 257 -0.04 -21.28 -2.43
N GLN A 258 0.24 -22.21 -3.34
CA GLN A 258 0.52 -23.60 -2.98
C GLN A 258 1.82 -23.77 -2.19
N ALA A 259 2.87 -23.01 -2.49
CA ALA A 259 4.11 -23.02 -1.72
C ALA A 259 3.87 -22.59 -0.26
N VAL A 260 3.18 -21.45 -0.06
CA VAL A 260 2.76 -20.96 1.26
C VAL A 260 1.88 -21.99 1.99
N ARG A 261 0.90 -22.60 1.30
CA ARG A 261 0.05 -23.68 1.85
C ARG A 261 0.84 -24.94 2.23
N SER A 262 2.01 -25.17 1.64
CA SER A 262 2.84 -26.35 1.88
C SER A 262 3.93 -26.17 2.94
N GLY A 263 4.05 -24.97 3.53
CA GLY A 263 5.09 -24.66 4.52
C GLY A 263 6.52 -24.76 3.97
N LYS A 264 6.71 -24.52 2.66
CA LYS A 264 8.00 -24.57 1.95
C LYS A 264 8.40 -23.19 1.43
#